data_AF-A0A1V2M492-F1
#
_entry.id   AF-A0A1V2M492-F1
#
_cell.length_a   1.000
_cell.length_b   1.000
_cell.length_c   1.000
_cell.angle_alpha   90.00
_cell.angle_beta   90.00
_cell.angle_gamma   90.00
#
_symmetry.space_group_name_H-M   'P 1'
#
loop_
_entity.id
_entity.type
_entity.pdbx_description
1 polymer ?
#
loop_
_entity_poly.entity_id
_entity_poly.type
_entity_poly.pdbx_seq_one_letter_code
_entity_poly.pdbx_strand_id
1 'polypeptide(L)'
;MKRKIELFVAGLALAGVGTVISTGRLAAYQAPSHTITIIDEDMRTQYETPEVYLNEFLDANDIELSDYDVIYPSLDTELQDGMRITIERWNPQVEIILNGKSETIQTQEYMVADLLRSEEIVLKENDQINVALNEIIKDGMEIEINTYETGRKIVEMPVPFTTEIHKTTSLPEGSSEIISDGAEGVKRQTIEVVYFGGKVKEEILLSTEIVEQPRPQVIVEGSAVEQVYIPAPTPEPVYIPQPTQPKQPTQQVNSGKTITWGGKTYEYTQKLNMEATAYTHQPGDRWYNKTASGMPTFVGMVAVDRDQISLGTVLYVEDYGIAIAGDVGGAIDWNDIDLYFNSTSEVYNFGRQYKNVYILKDQSIDVQALRGA
;
A
#
# COMPACT_ATOMS: atom_id res chain seq x y z
N MET A 1 14.04 24.50 -5.05
CA MET A 1 14.65 25.69 -5.70
C MET A 1 13.64 26.13 -6.76
N LYS A 2 13.02 27.31 -6.78
CA LYS A 2 13.24 28.61 -6.14
C LYS A 2 11.90 29.05 -5.51
N ARG A 3 11.89 29.40 -4.23
CA ARG A 3 10.73 30.05 -3.58
C ARG A 3 10.72 31.51 -4.01
N LYS A 4 9.68 31.97 -4.69
CA LYS A 4 9.30 33.39 -4.66
C LYS A 4 8.42 33.56 -3.44
N ILE A 5 9.01 34.11 -2.38
CA ILE A 5 8.27 34.69 -1.26
C ILE A 5 7.90 36.07 -1.76
N GLU A 6 6.65 36.26 -2.18
CA GLU A 6 6.11 37.62 -2.29
C GLU A 6 5.45 37.93 -0.94
N LEU A 7 6.12 38.82 -0.19
CA LEU A 7 5.56 39.45 1.00
C LEU A 7 4.32 40.23 0.54
N PHE A 8 3.12 39.76 0.88
CA PHE A 8 1.95 40.62 0.84
C PHE A 8 2.08 41.60 2.02
N VAL A 9 2.60 42.78 1.71
CA VAL A 9 2.64 43.90 2.63
C VAL A 9 1.18 44.31 2.86
N ALA A 10 0.67 44.08 4.07
CA ALA A 10 -0.58 44.68 4.53
C ALA A 10 -0.45 46.21 4.40
N GLY A 11 -1.05 46.75 3.34
CA GLY A 11 -1.06 48.18 3.07
C GLY A 11 -1.85 48.90 4.14
N LEU A 12 -1.18 49.78 4.89
CA LEU A 12 -1.84 50.86 5.60
C LEU A 12 -2.58 51.72 4.56
N ALA A 13 -3.90 51.61 4.51
CA ALA A 13 -4.75 52.51 3.73
C ALA A 13 -4.71 53.92 4.36
N LEU A 14 -3.83 54.76 3.83
CA LEU A 14 -3.89 56.22 4.02
C LEU A 14 -5.08 56.72 3.20
N ALA A 15 -6.22 56.97 3.85
CA ALA A 15 -7.38 57.62 3.25
C ALA A 15 -7.02 59.07 2.86
N GLY A 16 -6.47 59.26 1.66
CA GLY A 16 -6.22 60.56 1.05
C GLY A 16 -7.38 60.93 0.13
N VAL A 17 -8.02 62.07 0.37
CA VAL A 17 -8.93 62.66 -0.62
C VAL A 17 -8.06 63.28 -1.71
N GLY A 18 -8.01 62.66 -2.88
CA GLY A 18 -7.39 63.23 -4.08
C GLY A 18 -8.39 64.12 -4.81
N THR A 19 -8.03 65.37 -5.07
CA THR A 19 -8.83 66.25 -5.94
C THR A 19 -8.23 66.18 -7.34
N VAL A 20 -8.98 65.65 -8.30
CA VAL A 20 -8.56 65.62 -9.71
C VAL A 20 -9.29 66.75 -10.44
N ILE A 21 -8.55 67.81 -10.76
CA ILE A 21 -9.05 68.89 -11.62
C ILE A 21 -8.62 68.52 -13.05
N SER A 22 -9.56 68.01 -13.84
CA SER A 22 -9.36 67.79 -15.28
C SER A 22 -9.20 69.14 -15.98
N THR A 23 -7.96 69.62 -16.10
CA THR A 23 -7.67 70.87 -16.80
C THR A 23 -7.47 70.60 -18.29
N GLY A 24 -8.49 70.88 -19.10
CA GLY A 24 -8.24 71.15 -20.51
C GLY A 24 -9.44 71.20 -21.44
N ARG A 25 -10.08 72.36 -21.58
CA ARG A 25 -10.36 73.01 -22.89
C ARG A 25 -10.46 74.53 -22.72
N LEU A 26 -9.63 75.26 -23.47
CA LEU A 26 -9.62 76.72 -23.53
C LEU A 26 -10.67 77.19 -24.56
N ALA A 27 -11.89 77.46 -24.12
CA ALA A 27 -12.86 78.33 -24.81
C ALA A 27 -13.99 78.71 -23.84
N ALA A 28 -14.33 80.00 -23.81
CA ALA A 28 -15.32 80.59 -22.92
C ALA A 28 -16.75 80.07 -23.18
N TYR A 29 -17.14 79.03 -22.44
CA TYR A 29 -18.52 78.66 -22.17
C TYR A 29 -18.52 78.00 -20.78
N GLN A 30 -19.07 78.66 -19.76
CA GLN A 30 -19.31 78.00 -18.47
C GLN A 30 -20.51 77.07 -18.65
N ALA A 31 -20.27 75.89 -19.24
CA ALA A 31 -21.24 74.82 -19.21
C ALA A 31 -21.53 74.49 -17.73
N PRO A 32 -22.79 74.22 -17.35
CA PRO A 32 -23.08 73.70 -16.02
C PRO A 32 -22.25 72.42 -15.82
N SER A 33 -21.46 72.40 -14.74
CA SER A 33 -20.68 71.24 -14.33
C SER A 33 -21.23 70.72 -13.01
N HIS A 34 -21.25 69.40 -12.85
CA HIS A 34 -21.59 68.75 -11.60
C HIS A 34 -20.31 68.44 -10.82
N THR A 35 -20.32 68.72 -9.52
CA THR A 35 -19.30 68.21 -8.60
C THR A 35 -19.76 66.88 -8.05
N ILE A 36 -19.10 65.78 -8.40
CA ILE A 36 -19.47 64.44 -7.94
C ILE A 36 -18.33 63.80 -7.15
N THR A 37 -18.66 62.84 -6.30
CA THR A 37 -17.68 62.03 -5.56
C THR A 37 -17.79 60.58 -5.99
N ILE A 38 -16.73 60.04 -6.58
CA ILE A 38 -16.58 58.60 -6.81
C ILE A 38 -15.92 57.99 -5.59
N ILE A 39 -16.51 56.89 -5.12
CA ILE A 39 -15.95 56.04 -4.08
C ILE A 39 -15.73 54.68 -4.71
N ASP A 40 -14.46 54.39 -4.99
CA ASP A 40 -14.01 53.15 -5.60
C ASP A 40 -13.20 52.40 -4.55
N GLU A 41 -13.79 51.35 -3.98
CA GLU A 41 -13.33 50.70 -2.76
C GLU A 41 -13.09 51.72 -1.62
N ASP A 42 -11.85 51.88 -1.17
CA ASP A 42 -11.45 52.82 -0.11
C ASP A 42 -11.07 54.21 -0.66
N MET A 43 -10.93 54.36 -1.98
CA MET A 43 -10.52 55.60 -2.61
C MET A 43 -11.72 56.52 -2.80
N ARG A 44 -11.59 57.77 -2.32
CA ARG A 44 -12.59 58.81 -2.53
C ARG A 44 -12.00 59.93 -3.38
N THR A 45 -12.55 60.10 -4.57
CA THR A 45 -12.08 61.09 -5.53
C THR A 45 -13.22 62.00 -5.93
N GLN A 46 -12.99 63.31 -5.84
CA GLN A 46 -13.95 64.31 -6.28
C GLN A 46 -13.62 64.74 -7.71
N TYR A 47 -14.65 64.81 -8.55
CA TYR A 47 -14.56 65.21 -9.95
C TYR A 47 -15.49 66.40 -10.21
N GLU A 48 -15.02 67.31 -11.06
CA GLU A 48 -15.88 68.28 -11.75
C GLU A 48 -16.08 67.78 -13.17
N THR A 49 -17.33 67.58 -13.59
CA THR A 49 -17.65 67.00 -14.90
C THR A 49 -18.76 67.77 -15.62
N PRO A 50 -18.65 67.99 -16.94
CA PRO A 50 -19.73 68.52 -17.76
C PRO A 50 -20.71 67.44 -18.25
N GLU A 51 -20.40 66.16 -18.03
CA GLU A 51 -21.23 65.03 -18.49
C GLU A 51 -22.56 64.98 -17.75
N VAL A 52 -23.60 64.54 -18.45
CA VAL A 52 -24.98 64.50 -17.93
C VAL A 52 -25.28 63.14 -17.31
N TYR A 53 -24.79 62.05 -17.87
CA TYR A 53 -25.06 60.70 -17.39
C TYR A 53 -23.82 60.03 -16.79
N LEU A 54 -24.05 59.12 -15.82
CA LEU A 54 -22.97 58.41 -15.13
C LEU A 54 -22.10 57.58 -16.10
N ASN A 55 -22.69 56.85 -17.04
CA ASN A 55 -21.95 56.08 -18.05
C ASN A 55 -21.00 56.96 -18.89
N GLU A 56 -21.46 58.13 -19.35
CA GLU A 56 -20.64 59.08 -20.11
C GLU A 56 -19.47 59.60 -19.28
N PHE A 57 -19.71 59.88 -18.00
CA PHE A 57 -18.66 60.27 -17.07
C PHE A 57 -17.59 59.18 -16.88
N LEU A 58 -17.99 57.93 -16.69
CA LEU A 58 -17.06 56.81 -16.51
C LEU A 58 -16.19 56.62 -17.76
N ASP A 59 -16.81 56.61 -18.95
CA ASP A 59 -16.12 56.50 -20.23
C ASP A 59 -15.12 57.66 -20.44
N ALA A 60 -15.52 58.91 -20.11
CA ALA A 60 -14.69 60.09 -20.29
C ALA A 60 -13.46 60.14 -19.36
N ASN A 61 -13.49 59.40 -18.25
CA ASN A 61 -12.43 59.35 -17.25
C ASN A 61 -11.68 58.00 -17.25
N ASP A 62 -11.90 57.16 -18.26
CA ASP A 62 -11.29 55.83 -18.40
C ASP A 62 -11.51 54.94 -17.15
N ILE A 63 -12.68 55.07 -16.51
CA ILE A 63 -13.07 54.25 -15.35
C ILE A 63 -13.79 53.00 -15.87
N GLU A 64 -13.03 51.95 -16.12
CA GLU A 64 -13.58 50.66 -16.57
C GLU A 64 -14.23 49.89 -15.40
N LEU A 65 -15.38 49.27 -15.67
CA LEU A 65 -16.06 48.36 -14.75
C LEU A 65 -15.93 46.93 -15.26
N SER A 66 -15.68 45.99 -14.36
CA SER A 66 -15.88 44.57 -14.63
C SER A 66 -17.37 44.25 -14.77
N ASP A 67 -17.70 43.17 -15.49
CA ASP A 67 -19.08 42.64 -15.59
C ASP A 67 -19.70 42.28 -14.22
N TYR A 68 -18.87 42.19 -13.18
CA TYR A 68 -19.25 41.78 -11.82
C TYR A 68 -19.11 42.89 -10.77
N ASP A 69 -18.60 44.05 -11.16
CA ASP A 69 -18.59 45.22 -10.28
C ASP A 69 -20.03 45.70 -10.08
N VAL A 70 -20.34 46.18 -8.88
CA VAL A 70 -21.65 46.75 -8.58
C VAL A 70 -21.49 48.27 -8.41
N ILE A 71 -22.28 49.04 -9.15
CA ILE A 71 -22.26 50.50 -9.09
C ILE A 71 -23.59 51.07 -8.61
N TYR A 72 -23.52 52.06 -7.72
CA TYR A 72 -24.66 52.80 -7.22
C TYR A 72 -24.42 54.31 -7.31
N PRO A 73 -25.31 55.10 -7.94
CA PRO A 73 -26.55 54.70 -8.61
C PRO A 73 -26.30 54.02 -9.99
N SER A 74 -27.35 53.63 -10.72
CA SER A 74 -27.23 52.90 -12.00
C SER A 74 -26.56 53.74 -13.08
N LEU A 75 -25.94 53.09 -14.08
CA LEU A 75 -25.17 53.72 -15.15
C LEU A 75 -25.93 54.78 -15.97
N ASP A 76 -27.24 54.67 -16.09
CA ASP A 76 -28.12 55.60 -16.78
C ASP A 76 -28.61 56.77 -15.91
N THR A 77 -28.08 56.91 -14.69
CA THR A 77 -28.46 57.99 -13.78
C THR A 77 -27.92 59.33 -14.26
N GLU A 78 -28.80 60.33 -14.30
CA GLU A 78 -28.43 61.73 -14.53
C GLU A 78 -27.68 62.31 -13.33
N LEU A 79 -26.51 62.89 -13.58
CA LEU A 79 -25.61 63.43 -12.57
C LEU A 79 -26.18 64.72 -11.93
N GLN A 80 -25.89 64.89 -10.65
CA GLN A 80 -26.30 66.07 -9.88
C GLN A 80 -25.14 66.56 -9.03
N ASP A 81 -25.16 67.85 -8.68
CA ASP A 81 -24.14 68.44 -7.83
C ASP A 81 -24.18 67.83 -6.42
N GLY A 82 -23.00 67.47 -5.90
CA GLY A 82 -22.82 66.75 -4.64
C GLY A 82 -23.15 65.25 -4.70
N MET A 83 -23.44 64.68 -5.88
CA MET A 83 -23.80 63.27 -5.99
C MET A 83 -22.62 62.36 -5.58
N ARG A 84 -22.94 61.32 -4.82
CA ARG A 84 -22.01 60.26 -4.43
C ARG A 84 -22.30 59.02 -5.26
N ILE A 85 -21.30 58.55 -5.98
CA ILE A 85 -21.31 57.30 -6.73
C ILE A 85 -20.36 56.34 -6.01
N THR A 86 -20.81 55.10 -5.81
CA THR A 86 -20.04 54.05 -5.13
C THR A 86 -19.87 52.89 -6.10
N ILE A 87 -18.62 52.46 -6.30
CA ILE A 87 -18.24 51.28 -7.08
C ILE A 87 -17.75 50.24 -6.07
N GLU A 88 -18.48 49.13 -5.99
CA GLU A 88 -18.09 47.93 -5.25
C GLU A 88 -17.40 46.99 -6.23
N ARG A 89 -16.07 46.93 -6.18
CA ARG A 89 -15.27 46.09 -7.07
C ARG A 89 -15.47 44.61 -6.73
N TRP A 90 -15.55 43.77 -7.77
CA TRP A 90 -15.58 42.32 -7.62
C TRP A 90 -14.26 41.84 -7.01
N ASN A 91 -14.31 41.52 -5.73
CA ASN A 91 -13.14 41.06 -4.97
C ASN A 91 -13.53 40.07 -3.86
N PRO A 92 -14.20 38.95 -4.20
CA PRO A 92 -14.59 37.93 -3.22
C PRO A 92 -13.38 37.35 -2.48
N GLN A 93 -13.56 37.08 -1.20
CA GLN A 93 -12.63 36.32 -0.39
C GLN A 93 -12.98 34.82 -0.43
N VAL A 94 -11.99 33.97 -0.72
CA VAL A 94 -12.15 32.51 -0.85
C VAL A 94 -11.14 31.82 0.05
N GLU A 95 -11.52 30.72 0.69
CA GLU A 95 -10.61 29.82 1.40
C GLU A 95 -10.31 28.59 0.53
N ILE A 96 -9.04 28.40 0.15
CA ILE A 96 -8.59 27.17 -0.52
C ILE A 96 -7.95 26.25 0.52
N ILE A 97 -8.46 25.02 0.63
CA ILE A 97 -7.96 23.99 1.54
C ILE A 97 -7.31 22.89 0.70
N LEU A 98 -6.00 22.97 0.51
CA LEU A 98 -5.23 21.98 -0.25
C LEU A 98 -4.62 20.93 0.70
N ASN A 99 -5.07 19.68 0.62
CA ASN A 99 -4.59 18.57 1.45
C ASN A 99 -4.65 18.88 2.96
N GLY A 100 -5.71 19.57 3.39
CA GLY A 100 -5.93 20.01 4.76
C GLY A 100 -5.13 21.24 5.20
N LYS A 101 -4.34 21.85 4.31
CA LYS A 101 -3.71 23.16 4.56
C LYS A 101 -4.57 24.26 3.94
N SER A 102 -5.10 25.14 4.77
CA SER A 102 -5.91 26.26 4.31
C SER A 102 -5.10 27.53 4.02
N GLU A 103 -5.59 28.28 3.05
CA GLU A 103 -5.11 29.61 2.67
C GLU A 103 -6.30 30.46 2.23
N THR A 104 -6.37 31.69 2.73
CA THR A 104 -7.43 32.63 2.36
C THR A 104 -6.88 33.61 1.34
N ILE A 105 -7.57 33.75 0.22
CA ILE A 105 -7.18 34.63 -0.88
C ILE A 105 -8.33 35.55 -1.27
N GLN A 106 -7.99 36.73 -1.74
CA GLN A 106 -8.89 37.62 -2.45
C GLN A 106 -8.63 37.48 -3.94
N THR A 107 -9.68 37.45 -4.75
CA THR A 107 -9.55 37.17 -6.18
C THR A 107 -10.48 38.01 -7.04
N GLN A 108 -10.01 38.35 -8.24
CA GLN A 108 -10.81 38.97 -9.28
C GLN A 108 -11.33 37.96 -10.30
N GLU A 109 -10.97 36.68 -10.14
CA GLU A 109 -11.47 35.61 -11.01
C GLU A 109 -12.97 35.40 -10.79
N TYR A 110 -13.65 34.95 -11.84
CA TYR A 110 -15.10 34.74 -11.80
C TYR A 110 -15.48 33.27 -11.55
N MET A 111 -14.71 32.33 -12.11
CA MET A 111 -14.98 30.89 -12.00
C MET A 111 -13.88 30.19 -11.21
N VAL A 112 -14.27 29.12 -10.50
CA VAL A 112 -13.34 28.26 -9.76
C VAL A 112 -12.19 27.76 -10.65
N ALA A 113 -12.46 27.36 -11.90
CA ALA A 113 -11.43 26.88 -12.82
C ALA A 113 -10.32 27.91 -13.09
N ASP A 114 -10.68 29.19 -13.17
CA ASP A 114 -9.74 30.27 -13.47
C ASP A 114 -8.94 30.63 -12.22
N LEU A 115 -9.58 30.64 -11.05
CA LEU A 115 -8.93 30.76 -9.75
C LEU A 115 -7.88 29.67 -9.51
N LEU A 116 -8.23 28.40 -9.74
CA LEU A 116 -7.26 27.32 -9.55
C LEU A 116 -6.08 27.45 -10.52
N ARG A 117 -6.33 27.94 -11.75
CA ARG A 117 -5.28 28.16 -12.74
C ARG A 117 -4.34 29.29 -12.33
N SER A 118 -4.87 30.40 -11.82
CA SER A 118 -4.06 31.55 -11.37
C SER A 118 -3.20 31.19 -10.15
N GLU A 119 -3.72 30.33 -9.26
CA GLU A 119 -2.99 29.76 -8.11
C GLU A 119 -2.06 28.58 -8.48
N GLU A 120 -1.87 28.29 -9.78
CA GLU A 120 -1.05 27.18 -10.29
C GLU A 120 -1.48 25.78 -9.78
N ILE A 121 -2.74 25.62 -9.39
CA ILE A 121 -3.33 24.36 -8.92
C ILE A 121 -3.91 23.59 -10.11
N VAL A 122 -3.31 22.46 -10.44
CA VAL A 122 -3.76 21.57 -11.53
C VAL A 122 -4.29 20.27 -10.97
N LEU A 123 -5.59 20.02 -11.16
CA LEU A 123 -6.24 18.78 -10.75
C LEU A 123 -5.87 17.62 -11.69
N LYS A 124 -5.52 16.47 -11.11
CA LYS A 124 -5.33 15.19 -11.80
C LYS A 124 -6.62 14.36 -11.76
N GLU A 125 -6.65 13.30 -12.55
CA GLU A 125 -7.83 12.42 -12.74
C GLU A 125 -8.44 11.89 -11.43
N ASN A 126 -7.61 11.62 -10.41
CA ASN A 126 -8.05 11.04 -9.14
C ASN A 126 -8.11 12.05 -7.98
N ASP A 127 -7.85 13.33 -8.25
CA ASP A 127 -7.98 14.37 -7.24
C ASP A 127 -9.48 14.66 -6.98
N GLN A 128 -9.81 15.09 -5.77
CA GLN A 128 -11.17 15.45 -5.39
C GLN A 128 -11.26 16.92 -5.03
N ILE A 129 -12.33 17.56 -5.48
CA ILE A 129 -12.69 18.94 -5.16
C ILE A 129 -14.15 18.99 -4.72
N ASN A 130 -14.47 19.80 -3.71
CA ASN A 130 -15.82 19.91 -3.16
C ASN A 130 -16.79 20.76 -4.01
N VAL A 131 -16.25 21.64 -4.88
CA VAL A 131 -16.98 22.58 -5.74
C VAL A 131 -16.77 22.26 -7.22
N ALA A 132 -17.70 22.66 -8.07
CA ALA A 132 -17.55 22.45 -9.51
C ALA A 132 -16.58 23.47 -10.13
N LEU A 133 -15.77 23.05 -11.10
CA LEU A 133 -14.81 23.94 -11.78
C LEU A 133 -15.48 25.10 -12.52
N ASN A 134 -16.72 24.91 -12.98
CA ASN A 134 -17.52 25.95 -13.63
C ASN A 134 -18.44 26.69 -12.65
N GLU A 135 -18.30 26.48 -11.34
CA GLU A 135 -19.04 27.25 -10.35
C GLU A 135 -18.50 28.69 -10.28
N ILE A 136 -19.42 29.64 -10.15
CA ILE A 136 -19.13 31.05 -9.97
C ILE A 136 -18.66 31.28 -8.52
N ILE A 137 -17.59 32.04 -8.37
CA ILE A 137 -17.00 32.37 -7.08
C ILE A 137 -17.97 33.22 -6.26
N LYS A 138 -18.03 32.97 -4.95
CA LYS A 138 -18.82 33.74 -3.99
C LYS A 138 -17.92 34.20 -2.86
N ASP A 139 -18.24 35.34 -2.28
CA ASP A 139 -17.55 35.79 -1.08
C ASP A 139 -17.77 34.79 0.08
N GLY A 140 -16.68 34.44 0.76
CA GLY A 140 -16.61 33.40 1.78
C GLY A 140 -16.67 31.95 1.27
N MET A 141 -16.47 31.71 -0.02
CA MET A 141 -16.48 30.35 -0.59
C MET A 141 -15.31 29.51 -0.07
N GLU A 142 -15.58 28.24 0.26
CA GLU A 142 -14.56 27.27 0.69
C GLU A 142 -14.34 26.23 -0.42
N ILE A 143 -13.10 26.12 -0.88
CA ILE A 143 -12.65 25.22 -1.95
C ILE A 143 -11.69 24.20 -1.35
N GLU A 144 -12.19 23.01 -1.02
CA GLU A 144 -11.38 21.91 -0.51
C GLU A 144 -10.92 21.01 -1.66
N ILE A 145 -9.60 20.78 -1.72
CA ILE A 145 -8.93 19.95 -2.72
C ILE A 145 -8.10 18.88 -2.01
N ASN A 146 -8.41 17.63 -2.28
CA ASN A 146 -7.67 16.46 -1.79
C ASN A 146 -7.00 15.74 -2.95
N THR A 147 -5.67 15.80 -3.01
CA THR A 147 -4.89 15.20 -4.10
C THR A 147 -4.66 13.71 -3.89
N TYR A 148 -4.63 12.97 -4.98
CA TYR A 148 -4.27 11.56 -5.04
C TYR A 148 -2.84 11.40 -5.57
N GLU A 149 -1.97 10.82 -4.78
CA GLU A 149 -0.57 10.59 -5.15
C GLU A 149 -0.12 9.17 -4.80
N THR A 150 0.83 8.62 -5.55
CA THR A 150 1.47 7.35 -5.23
C THR A 150 2.97 7.54 -5.04
N GLY A 151 3.53 6.86 -4.06
CA GLY A 151 4.95 6.85 -3.75
C GLY A 151 5.48 5.42 -3.62
N ARG A 152 6.80 5.27 -3.57
CA ARG A 152 7.46 3.99 -3.28
C ARG A 152 8.23 4.08 -1.98
N LYS A 153 8.07 3.07 -1.13
CA LYS A 153 8.77 2.89 0.14
C LYS A 153 9.51 1.57 0.08
N ILE A 154 10.81 1.62 0.34
CA ILE A 154 11.67 0.43 0.42
C ILE A 154 11.97 0.18 1.89
N VAL A 155 11.68 -1.03 2.36
CA VAL A 155 11.93 -1.45 3.75
C VAL A 155 12.83 -2.67 3.72
N GLU A 156 13.98 -2.58 4.39
CA GLU A 156 14.87 -3.72 4.61
C GLU A 156 14.70 -4.25 6.04
N MET A 157 14.67 -5.57 6.17
CA MET A 157 14.51 -6.26 7.44
C MET A 157 15.49 -7.43 7.52
N PRO A 158 16.03 -7.75 8.71
CA PRO A 158 16.87 -8.93 8.89
C PRO A 158 16.07 -10.21 8.67
N VAL A 159 16.76 -11.24 8.15
CA VAL A 159 16.28 -12.61 8.04
C VAL A 159 17.12 -13.46 8.99
N PRO A 160 16.56 -14.00 10.07
CA PRO A 160 17.30 -14.83 11.01
C PRO A 160 17.97 -16.02 10.32
N PHE A 161 19.14 -16.41 10.80
CA PHE A 161 19.79 -17.65 10.36
C PHE A 161 19.26 -18.86 11.15
N THR A 162 19.42 -20.04 10.56
CA THR A 162 19.13 -21.33 11.19
C THR A 162 20.37 -21.89 11.89
N THR A 163 20.18 -22.78 12.87
CA THR A 163 21.28 -23.55 13.47
C THR A 163 21.21 -24.99 12.99
N GLU A 164 22.29 -25.48 12.39
CA GLU A 164 22.47 -26.85 11.92
C GLU A 164 23.35 -27.63 12.89
N ILE A 165 22.86 -28.76 13.41
CA ILE A 165 23.57 -29.60 14.36
C ILE A 165 23.98 -30.92 13.68
N HIS A 166 25.28 -31.17 13.60
CA HIS A 166 25.83 -32.39 13.00
C HIS A 166 26.53 -33.26 14.04
N LYS A 167 26.22 -34.55 14.09
CA LYS A 167 26.90 -35.48 14.99
C LYS A 167 28.24 -35.95 14.43
N THR A 168 29.23 -36.11 15.30
CA THR A 168 30.56 -36.60 14.92
C THR A 168 31.16 -37.54 15.95
N THR A 169 31.82 -38.60 15.50
CA THR A 169 32.59 -39.51 16.36
C THR A 169 33.99 -38.99 16.67
N SER A 170 34.37 -37.83 16.12
CA SER A 170 35.66 -37.19 16.44
C SER A 170 35.65 -36.47 17.80
N LEU A 171 34.45 -36.20 18.33
CA LEU A 171 34.26 -35.54 19.61
C LEU A 171 33.61 -36.51 20.63
N PRO A 172 34.02 -36.47 21.91
CA PRO A 172 33.38 -37.25 22.97
C PRO A 172 31.88 -36.98 23.09
N GLU A 173 31.10 -38.01 23.38
CA GLU A 173 29.67 -37.85 23.68
C GLU A 173 29.43 -36.77 24.76
N GLY A 174 28.54 -35.83 24.47
CA GLY A 174 28.22 -34.70 25.36
C GLY A 174 29.09 -33.44 25.18
N SER A 175 30.08 -33.44 24.29
CA SER A 175 30.81 -32.23 23.88
C SER A 175 30.22 -31.61 22.61
N SER A 176 30.35 -30.29 22.45
CA SER A 176 29.95 -29.57 21.25
C SER A 176 30.94 -28.49 20.86
N GLU A 177 31.00 -28.19 19.57
CA GLU A 177 31.86 -27.14 19.02
C GLU A 177 31.10 -26.35 17.94
N ILE A 178 31.19 -25.03 17.97
CA ILE A 178 30.64 -24.15 16.92
C ILE A 178 31.67 -24.07 15.80
N ILE A 179 31.28 -24.48 14.59
CA ILE A 179 32.12 -24.47 13.39
C ILE A 179 31.85 -23.22 12.53
N SER A 180 30.66 -22.64 12.62
CA SER A 180 30.26 -21.39 11.96
C SER A 180 29.28 -20.65 12.85
N ASP A 181 29.49 -19.36 13.12
CA ASP A 181 28.61 -18.53 13.97
C ASP A 181 27.26 -18.17 13.31
N GLY A 182 27.11 -18.44 12.02
CA GLY A 182 25.98 -17.97 11.22
C GLY A 182 26.10 -16.49 10.81
N ALA A 183 25.11 -15.98 10.09
CA ALA A 183 24.89 -14.57 9.82
C ALA A 183 23.45 -14.35 9.35
N GLU A 184 22.80 -13.29 9.81
CA GLU A 184 21.48 -12.91 9.32
C GLU A 184 21.56 -12.53 7.84
N GLY A 185 20.51 -12.88 7.10
CA GLY A 185 20.27 -12.35 5.77
C GLY A 185 19.52 -11.03 5.83
N VAL A 186 19.17 -10.50 4.66
CA VAL A 186 18.38 -9.27 4.52
C VAL A 186 17.28 -9.52 3.49
N LYS A 187 16.03 -9.23 3.88
CA LYS A 187 14.89 -9.15 2.96
C LYS A 187 14.55 -7.70 2.69
N ARG A 188 14.32 -7.36 1.42
CA ARG A 188 13.87 -6.04 0.97
C ARG A 188 12.43 -6.14 0.50
N GLN A 189 11.59 -5.25 1.00
CA GLN A 189 10.21 -5.08 0.56
C GLN A 189 10.07 -3.77 -0.19
N THR A 190 9.42 -3.82 -1.35
CA THR A 190 8.98 -2.63 -2.08
C THR A 190 7.50 -2.46 -1.87
N ILE A 191 7.11 -1.33 -1.28
CA ILE A 191 5.73 -0.99 -0.94
C ILE A 191 5.34 0.24 -1.76
N GLU A 192 4.21 0.17 -2.46
CA GLU A 192 3.55 1.35 -3.02
C GLU A 192 2.69 2.01 -1.94
N VAL A 193 2.90 3.29 -1.70
CA VAL A 193 2.15 4.05 -0.70
C VAL A 193 1.21 4.98 -1.45
N VAL A 194 -0.08 4.80 -1.24
CA VAL A 194 -1.14 5.66 -1.79
C VAL A 194 -1.42 6.76 -0.79
N TYR A 195 -1.32 8.01 -1.23
CA TYR A 195 -1.63 9.20 -0.46
C TYR A 195 -2.94 9.81 -0.96
N PHE A 196 -3.78 10.22 -0.02
CA PHE A 196 -5.00 11.00 -0.30
C PHE A 196 -5.08 12.15 0.69
N GLY A 197 -5.22 13.39 0.19
CA GLY A 197 -5.22 14.55 1.07
C GLY A 197 -3.89 14.74 1.80
N GLY A 198 -2.77 14.34 1.18
CA GLY A 198 -1.43 14.34 1.80
C GLY A 198 -1.22 13.30 2.91
N LYS A 199 -2.20 12.43 3.19
CA LYS A 199 -2.13 11.39 4.23
C LYS A 199 -2.05 10.01 3.61
N VAL A 200 -1.35 9.07 4.27
CA VAL A 200 -1.31 7.68 3.84
C VAL A 200 -2.72 7.10 3.92
N LYS A 201 -3.24 6.68 2.76
CA LYS A 201 -4.53 6.00 2.61
C LYS A 201 -4.35 4.49 2.61
N GLU A 202 -3.33 4.00 1.90
CA GLU A 202 -3.09 2.57 1.71
C GLU A 202 -1.59 2.29 1.47
N GLU A 203 -1.09 1.15 1.96
CA GLU A 203 0.24 0.63 1.64
C GLU A 203 0.07 -0.73 0.95
N ILE A 204 0.53 -0.85 -0.29
CA ILE A 204 0.42 -2.04 -1.13
C ILE A 204 1.79 -2.68 -1.29
N LEU A 205 2.01 -3.85 -0.70
CA LEU A 205 3.25 -4.61 -0.90
C LEU A 205 3.35 -5.04 -2.37
N LEU A 206 4.32 -4.51 -3.11
CA LEU A 206 4.55 -4.85 -4.52
C LEU A 206 5.43 -6.09 -4.68
N SER A 207 6.53 -6.14 -3.94
CA SER A 207 7.49 -7.25 -4.00
C SER A 207 8.19 -7.45 -2.66
N THR A 208 8.68 -8.67 -2.44
CA THR A 208 9.63 -9.03 -1.39
C THR A 208 10.75 -9.83 -2.04
N GLU A 209 12.00 -9.47 -1.78
CA GLU A 209 13.19 -10.15 -2.29
C GLU A 209 14.18 -10.39 -1.15
N ILE A 210 14.90 -11.52 -1.17
CA ILE A 210 16.06 -11.74 -0.29
C ILE A 210 17.27 -11.17 -1.01
N VAL A 211 17.84 -10.11 -0.46
CA VAL A 211 18.99 -9.40 -1.06
C VAL A 211 20.31 -9.88 -0.47
N GLU A 212 20.26 -10.50 0.71
CA GLU A 212 21.36 -11.21 1.34
C GLU A 212 20.83 -12.49 1.99
N GLN A 213 21.41 -13.65 1.64
CA GLN A 213 20.97 -14.94 2.18
C GLN A 213 21.48 -15.11 3.62
N PRO A 214 20.65 -15.60 4.56
CA PRO A 214 21.14 -15.95 5.88
C PRO A 214 22.13 -17.12 5.77
N ARG A 215 23.22 -17.06 6.52
CA ARG A 215 24.19 -18.15 6.64
C ARG A 215 23.91 -18.94 7.92
N PRO A 216 23.73 -20.26 7.87
CA PRO A 216 23.45 -21.04 9.07
C PRO A 216 24.62 -21.03 10.06
N GLN A 217 24.28 -21.07 11.34
CA GLN A 217 25.21 -21.43 12.40
C GLN A 217 25.38 -22.95 12.37
N VAL A 218 26.61 -23.44 12.39
CA VAL A 218 26.89 -24.88 12.36
C VAL A 218 27.51 -25.29 13.69
N ILE A 219 26.87 -26.24 14.35
CA ILE A 219 27.34 -26.85 15.60
C ILE A 219 27.60 -28.32 15.32
N VAL A 220 28.75 -28.83 15.77
CA VAL A 220 29.01 -30.26 15.79
C VAL A 220 28.88 -30.79 17.21
N GLU A 221 28.21 -31.94 17.38
CA GLU A 221 28.05 -32.62 18.66
C GLU A 221 28.77 -33.97 18.65
N GLY A 222 29.48 -34.26 19.72
CA GLY A 222 30.17 -35.54 19.88
C GLY A 222 29.21 -36.70 20.09
N SER A 223 29.49 -37.80 19.40
CA SER A 223 28.79 -39.08 19.50
C SER A 223 29.76 -40.26 19.66
N ALA A 224 31.02 -39.98 20.01
CA ALA A 224 31.99 -41.02 20.32
C ALA A 224 31.61 -41.67 21.66
N VAL A 225 31.09 -42.90 21.58
CA VAL A 225 30.85 -43.71 22.77
C VAL A 225 32.19 -44.19 23.30
N GLU A 226 32.54 -43.80 24.52
CA GLU A 226 33.73 -44.29 25.19
C GLU A 226 33.62 -45.82 25.35
N GLN A 227 34.48 -46.58 24.67
CA GLN A 227 34.45 -48.04 24.79
C GLN A 227 34.93 -48.44 26.19
N VAL A 228 33.97 -48.70 27.08
CA VAL A 228 34.24 -49.35 28.35
C VAL A 228 34.65 -50.79 28.05
N TYR A 229 35.96 -51.06 28.08
CA TYR A 229 36.51 -52.40 27.96
C TYR A 229 36.10 -53.21 29.20
N ILE A 230 35.10 -54.10 29.03
CA ILE A 230 34.73 -55.10 30.04
C ILE A 230 35.55 -56.37 29.75
N PRO A 231 36.52 -56.78 30.59
CA PRO A 231 37.21 -58.05 30.39
C PRO A 231 36.22 -59.22 30.49
N ALA A 232 36.28 -60.13 29.53
CA ALA A 232 35.34 -61.26 29.40
C ALA A 232 35.40 -62.20 30.63
N PRO A 233 34.25 -62.62 31.20
CA PRO A 233 34.22 -63.68 32.19
C PRO A 233 34.42 -65.07 31.57
N THR A 234 35.19 -65.89 32.26
CA THR A 234 35.57 -67.27 31.94
C THR A 234 34.34 -68.19 31.78
N PRO A 235 34.26 -69.07 30.76
CA PRO A 235 33.09 -69.91 30.54
C PRO A 235 33.04 -71.14 31.47
N GLU A 236 31.88 -71.39 32.09
CA GLU A 236 31.52 -72.65 32.76
C GLU A 236 30.65 -73.55 31.85
N PRO A 237 30.64 -74.88 32.07
CA PRO A 237 30.21 -75.86 31.07
C PRO A 237 28.69 -76.08 30.98
N VAL A 238 28.30 -76.51 29.78
CA VAL A 238 26.96 -76.73 29.23
C VAL A 238 26.23 -77.91 29.88
N TYR A 239 24.90 -77.77 30.07
CA TYR A 239 23.96 -78.89 30.20
C TYR A 239 22.75 -78.67 29.27
N ILE A 240 22.35 -79.72 28.53
CA ILE A 240 21.20 -79.75 27.59
C ILE A 240 20.14 -80.71 28.15
N PRO A 241 18.85 -80.35 28.09
CA PRO A 241 17.89 -81.28 27.48
C PRO A 241 16.83 -80.60 26.56
N GLN A 242 16.36 -81.37 25.57
CA GLN A 242 15.20 -81.15 24.65
C GLN A 242 14.12 -82.21 24.94
N PRO A 243 12.88 -82.18 24.37
CA PRO A 243 12.07 -81.07 23.85
C PRO A 243 10.57 -81.13 24.29
N THR A 244 9.84 -80.01 24.21
CA THR A 244 8.37 -80.01 24.02
C THR A 244 7.90 -78.74 23.27
N GLN A 245 7.19 -78.95 22.16
CA GLN A 245 6.28 -77.99 21.49
C GLN A 245 4.84 -78.46 21.74
N PRO A 246 3.77 -77.66 21.50
CA PRO A 246 3.71 -76.34 20.86
C PRO A 246 2.87 -75.28 21.62
N LYS A 247 3.05 -74.01 21.25
CA LYS A 247 2.01 -72.98 21.10
C LYS A 247 2.61 -71.73 20.45
N GLN A 248 2.30 -71.51 19.17
CA GLN A 248 2.21 -70.17 18.58
C GLN A 248 0.79 -69.65 18.90
N PRO A 249 0.58 -68.33 19.08
CA PRO A 249 0.94 -67.28 18.12
C PRO A 249 1.69 -66.12 18.84
N THR A 250 2.27 -65.11 18.22
CA THR A 250 1.93 -64.31 17.04
C THR A 250 3.21 -63.58 16.63
N GLN A 251 3.45 -63.45 15.33
CA GLN A 251 4.34 -62.40 14.82
C GLN A 251 3.76 -61.05 15.25
N GLN A 252 4.49 -60.25 16.03
CA GLN A 252 4.33 -58.81 15.93
C GLN A 252 5.24 -58.36 14.79
N VAL A 253 4.65 -58.47 13.59
CA VAL A 253 4.81 -57.53 12.50
C VAL A 253 5.13 -56.14 13.08
N ASN A 254 6.37 -55.67 12.89
CA ASN A 254 6.57 -54.25 12.66
C ASN A 254 5.77 -53.95 11.40
N SER A 255 4.49 -53.61 11.58
CA SER A 255 3.64 -53.11 10.52
C SER A 255 4.28 -51.82 10.05
N GLY A 256 5.11 -51.94 9.00
CA GLY A 256 5.79 -50.85 8.37
C GLY A 256 4.78 -49.74 8.14
N LYS A 257 5.08 -48.55 8.68
CA LYS A 257 4.36 -47.31 8.41
C LYS A 257 4.45 -47.05 6.91
N THR A 258 3.55 -47.68 6.16
CA THR A 258 3.55 -47.67 4.71
C THR A 258 2.17 -47.27 4.19
N ILE A 259 2.16 -46.56 3.07
CA ILE A 259 0.98 -46.26 2.28
C ILE A 259 1.20 -46.77 0.86
N THR A 260 0.12 -47.07 0.14
CA THR A 260 0.18 -47.47 -1.27
C THR A 260 -0.52 -46.43 -2.12
N TRP A 261 0.18 -45.90 -3.11
CA TRP A 261 -0.38 -44.96 -4.08
C TRP A 261 0.21 -45.22 -5.47
N GLY A 262 -0.63 -45.25 -6.50
CA GLY A 262 -0.20 -45.52 -7.87
C GLY A 262 0.49 -46.88 -8.08
N GLY A 263 0.13 -47.89 -7.26
CA GLY A 263 0.74 -49.23 -7.30
C GLY A 263 2.15 -49.33 -6.67
N LYS A 264 2.65 -48.25 -6.06
CA LYS A 264 3.92 -48.22 -5.31
C LYS A 264 3.67 -48.07 -3.82
N THR A 265 4.53 -48.68 -3.01
CA THR A 265 4.51 -48.56 -1.55
C THR A 265 5.51 -47.51 -1.09
N TYR A 266 5.09 -46.61 -0.20
CA TYR A 266 5.92 -45.56 0.38
C TYR A 266 5.96 -45.70 1.89
N GLU A 267 7.14 -45.59 2.49
CA GLU A 267 7.29 -45.48 3.95
C GLU A 267 7.04 -44.04 4.41
N TYR A 268 6.45 -43.87 5.59
CA TYR A 268 6.23 -42.58 6.22
C TYR A 268 6.77 -42.53 7.65
N THR A 269 7.21 -41.36 8.08
CA THR A 269 7.74 -41.11 9.43
C THR A 269 6.63 -40.66 10.39
N GLN A 270 5.73 -39.81 9.90
CA GLN A 270 4.68 -39.15 10.67
C GLN A 270 3.32 -39.23 9.96
N LYS A 271 2.24 -39.32 10.74
CA LYS A 271 0.85 -39.23 10.29
C LYS A 271 0.16 -38.10 11.07
N LEU A 272 -0.46 -37.18 10.35
CA LEU A 272 -1.22 -36.03 10.84
C LEU A 272 -2.67 -36.14 10.36
N ASN A 273 -3.63 -35.60 11.11
CA ASN A 273 -5.02 -35.46 10.68
C ASN A 273 -5.34 -33.97 10.59
N MET A 274 -5.39 -33.45 9.36
CA MET A 274 -5.42 -32.01 9.08
C MET A 274 -6.75 -31.61 8.46
N GLU A 275 -7.21 -30.38 8.71
CA GLU A 275 -8.35 -29.80 7.99
C GLU A 275 -7.85 -29.38 6.59
N ALA A 276 -8.33 -30.08 5.56
CA ALA A 276 -7.95 -29.84 4.19
C ALA A 276 -8.95 -28.89 3.52
N THR A 277 -8.43 -27.82 2.93
CA THR A 277 -9.14 -26.95 1.99
C THR A 277 -8.55 -27.10 0.59
N ALA A 278 -9.13 -26.40 -0.37
CA ALA A 278 -8.64 -26.40 -1.74
C ALA A 278 -8.55 -24.99 -2.29
N TYR A 279 -7.54 -24.75 -3.12
CA TYR A 279 -7.35 -23.52 -3.86
C TYR A 279 -7.00 -23.80 -5.32
N THR A 280 -7.14 -22.78 -6.15
CA THR A 280 -6.77 -22.82 -7.57
C THR A 280 -6.27 -21.45 -7.99
N HIS A 281 -5.56 -21.38 -9.11
CA HIS A 281 -5.14 -20.13 -9.72
C HIS A 281 -5.85 -19.95 -11.06
N GLN A 282 -6.47 -18.79 -11.26
CA GLN A 282 -7.05 -18.42 -12.55
C GLN A 282 -6.06 -17.56 -13.35
N PRO A 283 -5.94 -17.78 -14.68
CA PRO A 283 -5.16 -16.89 -15.53
C PRO A 283 -5.62 -15.44 -15.38
N GLY A 284 -4.73 -14.57 -14.90
CA GLY A 284 -5.03 -13.17 -14.59
C GLY A 284 -4.93 -12.81 -13.10
N ASP A 285 -4.85 -13.79 -12.20
CA ASP A 285 -4.64 -13.54 -10.78
C ASP A 285 -3.23 -12.99 -10.50
N ARG A 286 -3.14 -12.05 -9.54
CA ARG A 286 -1.87 -11.42 -9.11
C ARG A 286 -0.81 -12.45 -8.66
N TRP A 287 -1.27 -13.59 -8.18
CA TRP A 287 -0.47 -14.71 -7.66
C TRP A 287 -0.44 -15.93 -8.61
N TYR A 288 -0.92 -15.75 -9.85
CA TYR A 288 -0.97 -16.82 -10.83
C TYR A 288 0.39 -17.50 -11.01
N ASN A 289 0.40 -18.82 -10.82
CA ASN A 289 1.57 -19.68 -10.97
C ASN A 289 2.78 -19.32 -10.08
N LYS A 290 2.51 -18.71 -8.91
CA LYS A 290 3.54 -18.39 -7.92
C LYS A 290 3.23 -19.15 -6.63
N THR A 291 4.22 -19.88 -6.14
CA THR A 291 4.16 -20.55 -4.83
C THR A 291 5.28 -20.03 -3.93
N ALA A 292 5.13 -20.18 -2.63
CA ALA A 292 6.12 -19.73 -1.65
C ALA A 292 7.50 -20.43 -1.79
N SER A 293 7.56 -21.60 -2.43
CA SER A 293 8.80 -22.31 -2.80
C SER A 293 9.41 -21.85 -4.12
N GLY A 294 8.69 -21.06 -4.92
CA GLY A 294 9.09 -20.66 -6.27
C GLY A 294 8.83 -21.71 -7.36
N MET A 295 8.31 -22.89 -7.01
CA MET A 295 7.83 -23.86 -7.99
C MET A 295 6.57 -23.35 -8.69
N PRO A 296 6.33 -23.68 -9.97
CA PRO A 296 5.04 -23.44 -10.59
C PRO A 296 3.96 -24.23 -9.84
N THR A 297 2.71 -23.77 -9.89
CA THR A 297 1.60 -24.55 -9.34
C THR A 297 1.24 -25.71 -10.25
N PHE A 298 1.08 -26.89 -9.66
CA PHE A 298 0.63 -28.11 -10.32
C PHE A 298 -0.14 -28.98 -9.33
N VAL A 299 -0.92 -29.95 -9.81
CA VAL A 299 -1.64 -30.90 -8.94
C VAL A 299 -0.64 -31.73 -8.14
N GLY A 300 -0.63 -31.60 -6.82
CA GLY A 300 0.45 -32.07 -5.95
C GLY A 300 1.16 -30.94 -5.20
N MET A 301 0.88 -29.69 -5.53
CA MET A 301 1.26 -28.54 -4.72
C MET A 301 0.32 -28.40 -3.53
N VAL A 302 0.88 -28.25 -2.32
CA VAL A 302 0.09 -27.95 -1.12
C VAL A 302 0.64 -26.75 -0.36
N ALA A 303 -0.27 -25.96 0.21
CA ALA A 303 0.05 -24.90 1.13
C ALA A 303 -0.02 -25.42 2.57
N VAL A 304 1.01 -25.16 3.36
CA VAL A 304 1.13 -25.65 4.75
C VAL A 304 1.57 -24.54 5.69
N ASP A 305 1.31 -24.73 6.97
CA ASP A 305 1.99 -23.99 8.04
C ASP A 305 3.45 -24.45 8.14
N ARG A 306 4.39 -23.51 7.93
CA ARG A 306 5.84 -23.79 7.93
C ARG A 306 6.36 -24.23 9.30
N ASP A 307 5.69 -23.85 10.38
CA ASP A 307 6.09 -24.22 11.73
C ASP A 307 5.78 -25.69 12.03
N GLN A 308 4.89 -26.31 11.24
CA GLN A 308 4.53 -27.73 11.35
C GLN A 308 5.13 -28.59 10.25
N ILE A 309 5.14 -28.09 9.02
CA ILE A 309 5.65 -28.80 7.84
C ILE A 309 6.51 -27.83 7.03
N SER A 310 7.83 -28.07 6.99
CA SER A 310 8.75 -27.22 6.24
C SER A 310 8.48 -27.28 4.73
N LEU A 311 8.71 -26.18 4.01
CA LEU A 311 8.63 -26.20 2.56
C LEU A 311 9.66 -27.17 1.95
N GLY A 312 9.29 -27.78 0.82
CA GLY A 312 10.01 -28.88 0.19
C GLY A 312 9.64 -30.25 0.75
N THR A 313 8.90 -30.33 1.86
CA THR A 313 8.51 -31.61 2.45
C THR A 313 7.60 -32.39 1.50
N VAL A 314 8.01 -33.60 1.14
CA VAL A 314 7.23 -34.56 0.39
C VAL A 314 6.31 -35.32 1.33
N LEU A 315 5.03 -35.35 0.99
CA LEU A 315 3.95 -35.93 1.80
C LEU A 315 2.94 -36.67 0.93
N TYR A 316 2.11 -37.50 1.56
CA TYR A 316 0.93 -38.11 0.95
C TYR A 316 -0.33 -37.58 1.64
N VAL A 317 -1.29 -37.08 0.87
CA VAL A 317 -2.61 -36.68 1.37
C VAL A 317 -3.64 -37.70 0.94
N GLU A 318 -4.40 -38.24 1.89
CA GLU A 318 -5.48 -39.20 1.65
C GLU A 318 -6.47 -38.68 0.60
N ASP A 319 -6.80 -39.56 -0.37
CA ASP A 319 -7.67 -39.30 -1.53
C ASP A 319 -7.20 -38.19 -2.50
N TYR A 320 -6.06 -37.55 -2.25
CA TYR A 320 -5.48 -36.54 -3.14
C TYR A 320 -4.20 -37.06 -3.83
N GLY A 321 -3.31 -37.72 -3.09
CA GLY A 321 -2.09 -38.35 -3.60
C GLY A 321 -0.79 -37.76 -3.03
N ILE A 322 0.32 -38.09 -3.69
CA ILE A 322 1.65 -37.59 -3.33
C ILE A 322 1.73 -36.10 -3.67
N ALA A 323 2.28 -35.32 -2.75
CA ALA A 323 2.33 -33.88 -2.79
C ALA A 323 3.63 -33.34 -2.19
N ILE A 324 3.92 -32.07 -2.47
CA ILE A 324 5.03 -31.32 -1.93
C ILE A 324 4.52 -30.04 -1.28
N ALA A 325 4.98 -29.79 -0.04
CA ALA A 325 4.77 -28.53 0.66
C ALA A 325 5.54 -27.43 -0.07
N GLY A 326 4.93 -26.81 -1.08
CA GLY A 326 5.59 -25.79 -1.88
C GLY A 326 4.96 -24.41 -1.75
N ASP A 327 3.87 -24.28 -1.01
CA ASP A 327 3.20 -23.00 -0.82
C ASP A 327 2.86 -22.71 0.65
N VAL A 328 2.48 -21.47 0.92
CA VAL A 328 1.97 -21.02 2.24
C VAL A 328 0.84 -20.04 2.02
N GLY A 329 -0.33 -20.32 2.61
CA GLY A 329 -1.46 -19.41 2.62
C GLY A 329 -1.46 -18.56 3.89
N GLY A 330 -1.86 -17.28 3.78
CA GLY A 330 -1.92 -16.36 4.93
C GLY A 330 -2.99 -16.70 5.98
N ALA A 331 -3.87 -17.66 5.69
CA ALA A 331 -4.93 -18.15 6.57
C ALA A 331 -4.74 -19.62 6.97
N ILE A 332 -3.57 -20.22 6.70
CA ILE A 332 -3.24 -21.59 7.09
C ILE A 332 -2.52 -21.53 8.43
N ASP A 333 -3.20 -21.92 9.51
CA ASP A 333 -2.63 -21.99 10.84
C ASP A 333 -2.75 -23.40 11.45
N TRP A 334 -1.63 -23.86 12.01
CA TRP A 334 -1.49 -25.02 12.88
C TRP A 334 -1.90 -26.40 12.31
N ASN A 335 -3.16 -26.65 12.01
CA ASN A 335 -3.65 -27.97 11.57
C ASN A 335 -4.32 -27.96 10.19
N ASP A 336 -4.13 -26.87 9.43
CA ASP A 336 -4.74 -26.67 8.12
C ASP A 336 -3.77 -27.02 6.99
N ILE A 337 -4.30 -27.54 5.89
CA ILE A 337 -3.56 -27.81 4.65
C ILE A 337 -4.41 -27.41 3.44
N ASP A 338 -3.84 -26.63 2.52
CA ASP A 338 -4.57 -26.21 1.31
C ASP A 338 -4.06 -26.97 0.08
N LEU A 339 -4.95 -27.64 -0.63
CA LEU A 339 -4.59 -28.50 -1.76
C LEU A 339 -4.82 -27.76 -3.08
N TYR A 340 -3.82 -27.74 -3.96
CA TYR A 340 -3.98 -27.12 -5.27
C TYR A 340 -4.81 -27.98 -6.22
N PHE A 341 -5.76 -27.37 -6.93
CA PHE A 341 -6.51 -27.96 -8.04
C PHE A 341 -6.43 -27.09 -9.30
N ASN A 342 -6.60 -27.71 -10.46
CA ASN A 342 -6.50 -27.01 -11.74
C ASN A 342 -7.74 -26.18 -12.08
N SER A 343 -8.89 -26.48 -11.46
CA SER A 343 -10.13 -25.80 -11.75
C SER A 343 -10.91 -25.42 -10.50
N THR A 344 -11.62 -24.29 -10.59
CA THR A 344 -12.55 -23.83 -9.55
C THR A 344 -13.66 -24.85 -9.28
N SER A 345 -14.09 -25.61 -10.28
CA SER A 345 -15.09 -26.68 -10.09
C SER A 345 -14.56 -27.81 -9.19
N GLU A 346 -13.28 -28.18 -9.31
CA GLU A 346 -12.67 -29.19 -8.44
C GLU A 346 -12.53 -28.68 -7.00
N VAL A 347 -12.16 -27.42 -6.83
CA VAL A 347 -12.12 -26.75 -5.52
C VAL A 347 -13.49 -26.83 -4.82
N TYR A 348 -14.57 -26.47 -5.52
CA TYR A 348 -15.92 -26.52 -4.96
C TYR A 348 -16.40 -27.95 -4.68
N ASN A 349 -16.06 -28.91 -5.53
CA ASN A 349 -16.41 -30.31 -5.32
C ASN A 349 -15.63 -30.95 -4.17
N PHE A 350 -14.38 -30.54 -3.95
CA PHE A 350 -13.57 -31.01 -2.82
C PHE A 350 -14.14 -30.48 -1.51
N GLY A 351 -14.34 -29.16 -1.38
CA GLY A 351 -14.82 -28.54 -0.16
C GLY A 351 -13.87 -28.71 1.04
N ARG A 352 -14.28 -28.22 2.22
CA ARG A 352 -13.50 -28.34 3.45
C ARG A 352 -13.77 -29.69 4.12
N GLN A 353 -12.72 -30.47 4.40
CA GLN A 353 -12.84 -31.79 5.01
C GLN A 353 -11.56 -32.22 5.73
N TYR A 354 -11.66 -33.10 6.72
CA TYR A 354 -10.48 -33.66 7.38
C TYR A 354 -9.84 -34.77 6.54
N LYS A 355 -8.51 -34.73 6.40
CA LYS A 355 -7.71 -35.74 5.68
C LYS A 355 -6.52 -36.20 6.50
N ASN A 356 -6.18 -37.48 6.37
CA ASN A 356 -4.92 -37.99 6.87
C ASN A 356 -3.75 -37.57 5.95
N VAL A 357 -2.73 -36.95 6.54
CA VAL A 357 -1.50 -36.49 5.88
C VAL A 357 -0.32 -37.28 6.40
N TYR A 358 0.52 -37.81 5.52
CA TYR A 358 1.64 -38.69 5.87
C TYR A 358 2.95 -38.09 5.36
N ILE A 359 3.87 -37.75 6.27
CA ILE A 359 5.20 -37.24 5.90
C ILE A 359 6.05 -38.41 5.45
N LEU A 360 6.45 -38.42 4.18
CA LEU A 360 7.14 -39.56 3.60
C LEU A 360 8.57 -39.65 4.12
N LYS A 361 9.11 -40.85 4.20
CA LYS A 361 10.50 -41.05 4.61
C LYS A 361 11.49 -40.66 3.51
N ASP A 362 11.12 -40.91 2.25
CA ASP A 362 11.88 -40.47 1.08
C ASP A 362 11.43 -39.07 0.66
N GLN A 363 12.31 -38.10 0.91
CA GLN A 363 12.12 -36.69 0.58
C GLN A 363 12.73 -36.32 -0.79
N SER A 364 13.32 -37.28 -1.51
CA SER A 364 13.95 -37.07 -2.82
C SER A 364 12.98 -37.29 -4.00
N ILE A 365 11.71 -37.58 -3.72
CA ILE A 365 10.69 -37.85 -4.74
C ILE A 365 10.41 -36.58 -5.54
N ASP A 366 10.60 -36.65 -6.85
CA ASP A 366 10.15 -35.63 -7.78
C ASP A 366 8.62 -35.69 -7.93
N VAL A 367 7.93 -34.91 -7.10
CA VAL A 367 6.46 -34.87 -7.07
C VAL A 367 5.89 -34.32 -8.37
N GLN A 368 6.56 -33.34 -8.99
CA GLN A 368 6.09 -32.73 -10.22
C GLN A 368 6.08 -33.75 -11.37
N ALA A 369 7.16 -34.50 -11.54
CA ALA A 369 7.24 -35.57 -12.53
C ALA A 369 6.25 -36.71 -12.24
N LEU A 370 6.07 -37.06 -10.96
CA LEU A 370 5.17 -38.14 -10.53
C LEU A 370 3.68 -37.81 -10.78
N ARG A 371 3.32 -36.53 -10.67
CA ARG A 371 1.94 -36.06 -10.82
C ARG A 371 1.56 -35.69 -12.27
N GLY A 372 2.51 -35.82 -13.20
CA GLY A 372 2.27 -35.66 -14.64
C GLY A 372 2.01 -34.21 -15.03
N ALA A 373 2.79 -33.27 -14.49
CA ALA A 373 2.75 -31.86 -14.89
C ALA A 373 3.29 -31.61 -16.31
#